data_AF-A0A7J6X9G5-F1
#
_entry.id   AF-A0A7J6X9G5-F1
#
_cell.length_a   1.000
_cell.length_b   1.000
_cell.length_c   1.000
_cell.angle_alpha   90.00
_cell.angle_beta   90.00
_cell.angle_gamma   90.00
#
_symmetry.space_group_name_H-M   'P 1'
#
loop_
_entity.id
_entity.type
_entity.pdbx_description
1 polymer ?
#
loop_
_entity_poly.entity_id
_entity_poly.type
_entity_poly.pdbx_seq_one_letter_code
_entity_poly.pdbx_strand_id
1 'polypeptide(L)'
;MVAANITFERLPLWMCFCGLKLEHLQSDTVRFIGEAAGIVSNVLPVGVIPRTAEGFRVLVNVNINEPLVQGRFDNTLSNGDVWVAFRYNNLPTLFCSNYNRLGDTRNSCQFPPANELPANHQANNPTKTLPDERIQNRQLIL
;
A
#
# COMPACT_ATOMS: atom_id res chain seq x y z
N MET A 1 34.17 17.52 -20.12
CA MET A 1 33.47 17.41 -18.82
C MET A 1 32.54 16.22 -18.90
N VAL A 2 32.79 15.17 -18.12
CA VAL A 2 31.87 14.04 -18.00
C VAL A 2 30.85 14.42 -16.93
N ALA A 3 29.57 14.49 -17.28
CA ALA A 3 28.52 14.71 -16.31
C ALA A 3 28.51 13.52 -15.32
N ALA A 4 28.57 13.79 -14.03
CA ALA A 4 28.39 12.75 -13.03
C ALA A 4 26.94 12.27 -13.10
N ASN A 5 26.75 10.97 -13.33
CA ASN A 5 25.43 10.37 -13.24
C ASN A 5 25.02 10.34 -11.75
N ILE A 6 24.08 11.21 -11.38
CA ILE A 6 23.46 11.20 -10.06
C ILE A 6 22.29 10.21 -10.12
N THR A 7 22.38 9.13 -9.36
CA THR A 7 21.30 8.14 -9.21
C THR A 7 20.65 8.29 -7.85
N PHE A 8 19.33 8.42 -7.83
CA PHE A 8 18.54 8.39 -6.60
C PHE A 8 17.99 6.97 -6.43
N GLU A 9 18.17 6.38 -5.26
CA GLU A 9 17.62 5.03 -4.97
C GLU A 9 16.44 5.08 -4.02
N ARG A 10 16.35 6.15 -3.21
CA ARG A 10 15.31 6.29 -2.19
C ARG A 10 14.68 7.66 -2.21
N LEU A 11 13.39 7.70 -1.88
CA LEU A 11 12.61 8.92 -1.74
C LEU A 11 11.98 8.97 -0.34
N PRO A 12 12.17 10.05 0.45
CA PRO A 12 11.45 10.22 1.69
C PRO A 12 9.99 10.60 1.41
N LEU A 13 9.06 9.80 1.91
CA LEU A 13 7.62 10.04 1.82
C LEU A 13 6.98 10.02 3.20
N TRP A 14 6.05 10.96 3.44
CA TRP A 14 5.18 10.89 4.60
C TRP A 14 4.11 9.82 4.36
N MET A 15 3.88 8.99 5.36
CA MET A 15 2.92 7.90 5.33
C MET A 15 2.07 7.90 6.59
N CYS A 16 0.75 7.81 6.42
CA CYS A 16 -0.21 7.59 7.49
C CYS A 16 -0.75 6.15 7.42
N PHE A 17 -1.43 5.73 8.48
CA PHE A 17 -1.96 4.37 8.60
C PHE A 17 -3.48 4.38 8.67
N CYS A 18 -4.10 3.35 8.11
CA CYS A 18 -5.53 3.06 8.28
C CYS A 18 -5.68 1.65 8.85
N GLY A 19 -6.55 1.48 9.84
CA GLY A 19 -6.78 0.17 10.47
C GLY A 19 -5.94 -0.12 11.72
N LEU A 20 -5.17 0.85 12.24
CA LEU A 20 -4.50 0.71 13.53
C LEU A 20 -5.49 0.44 14.67
N LYS A 21 -5.14 -0.47 15.57
CA LYS A 21 -5.87 -0.76 16.81
C LYS A 21 -5.23 -0.02 17.99
N LEU A 22 -5.91 -0.02 19.13
CA LEU A 22 -5.47 0.68 20.35
C LEU A 22 -4.05 0.24 20.78
N GLU A 23 -3.77 -1.05 20.70
CA GLU A 23 -2.48 -1.69 20.97
C GLU A 23 -1.35 -1.25 20.00
N HIS A 24 -1.69 -0.75 18.82
CA HIS A 24 -0.71 -0.19 17.89
C HIS A 24 -0.37 1.28 18.22
N LEU A 25 -1.02 1.92 19.19
CA LEU A 25 -0.85 3.36 19.47
C LEU A 25 0.40 3.69 20.30
N GLN A 26 1.51 3.02 20.00
CA GLN A 26 2.84 3.33 20.50
C GLN A 26 3.75 3.68 19.33
N SER A 27 4.59 4.71 19.49
CA SER A 27 5.47 5.19 18.42
C SER A 27 6.39 4.10 17.87
N ASP A 28 6.87 3.20 18.73
CA ASP A 28 7.76 2.09 18.33
C ASP A 28 7.00 1.02 17.54
N THR A 29 5.76 0.68 17.93
CA THR A 29 4.91 -0.23 17.15
C THR A 29 4.61 0.36 15.77
N VAL A 30 4.28 1.64 15.69
CA VAL A 30 4.02 2.30 14.41
C VAL A 30 5.28 2.39 13.54
N ARG A 31 6.45 2.62 14.14
CA ARG A 31 7.75 2.55 13.44
C ARG A 31 7.92 1.16 12.83
N PHE A 32 7.77 0.11 13.63
CA PHE A 32 7.91 -1.27 13.19
C PHE A 32 6.94 -1.63 12.05
N ILE A 33 5.68 -1.20 12.14
CA ILE A 33 4.71 -1.37 11.06
C ILE A 33 5.18 -0.62 9.79
N GLY A 34 5.65 0.61 9.95
CA GLY A 34 6.14 1.44 8.85
C GLY A 34 7.40 0.93 8.17
N GLU A 35 8.22 0.13 8.86
CA GLU A 35 9.43 -0.47 8.29
C GLU A 35 9.14 -1.44 7.14
N ALA A 36 7.91 -1.97 7.06
CA ALA A 36 7.49 -2.75 5.90
C ALA A 36 7.45 -1.95 4.60
N ALA A 37 7.36 -0.61 4.66
CA ALA A 37 7.39 0.25 3.48
C ALA A 37 8.80 0.73 3.10
N GLY A 38 9.79 0.60 3.99
CA GLY A 38 11.15 1.10 3.78
C GLY A 38 11.81 1.57 5.08
N ILE A 39 12.82 2.43 4.98
CA ILE A 39 13.58 2.86 6.16
C ILE A 39 12.89 4.04 6.84
N VAL A 40 12.33 3.82 8.04
CA VAL A 40 11.66 4.85 8.82
C VAL A 40 12.66 5.80 9.48
N SER A 41 12.66 7.07 9.06
CA SER A 41 13.52 8.11 9.65
C SER A 41 12.84 8.88 10.77
N ASN A 42 11.51 9.02 10.75
CA ASN A 42 10.78 9.79 11.76
C ASN A 42 9.38 9.24 12.02
N VAL A 43 8.87 9.44 13.23
CA VAL A 43 7.49 9.10 13.65
C VAL A 43 6.91 10.29 14.40
N LEU A 44 5.74 10.76 13.98
CA LEU A 44 5.03 11.86 14.61
C LEU A 44 3.59 11.45 14.98
N PRO A 45 3.07 11.93 16.12
CA PRO A 45 3.76 12.70 17.16
C PRO A 45 4.66 11.79 18.04
N VAL A 46 5.68 12.39 18.68
CA VAL A 46 6.62 11.66 19.55
C VAL A 46 6.08 11.60 20.97
N GLY A 47 6.08 10.41 21.58
CA GLY A 47 5.81 10.22 23.01
C GLY A 47 4.37 10.49 23.45
N VAL A 48 3.44 10.70 22.52
CA VAL A 48 2.03 10.97 22.82
C VAL A 48 1.13 10.26 21.82
N ILE A 49 -0.10 9.99 22.25
CA ILE A 49 -1.15 9.47 21.36
C ILE A 49 -1.67 10.63 20.51
N PRO A 50 -1.66 10.52 19.17
CA PRO A 50 -2.18 11.56 18.28
C PRO A 50 -3.67 11.78 18.52
N ARG A 51 -4.07 13.06 18.57
CA ARG A 51 -5.47 13.49 18.71
C ARG A 51 -6.10 13.90 17.38
N THR A 52 -5.32 13.94 16.31
CA THR A 52 -5.80 14.28 14.96
C THR A 52 -6.42 13.06 14.29
N ALA A 53 -7.35 13.30 13.37
CA ALA A 53 -8.02 12.23 12.62
C ALA A 53 -7.05 11.39 11.77
N GLU A 54 -5.89 11.94 11.41
CA GLU A 54 -4.86 11.24 10.66
C GLU A 54 -3.97 10.33 11.50
N GLY A 55 -4.05 10.41 12.84
CA GLY A 55 -3.28 9.55 13.74
C GLY A 55 -1.78 9.76 13.62
N PHE A 56 -1.03 8.66 13.68
CA PHE A 56 0.42 8.70 13.52
C PHE A 56 0.82 8.88 12.05
N ARG A 57 1.92 9.59 11.84
CA ARG A 57 2.60 9.71 10.54
C ARG A 57 4.04 9.24 10.68
N VAL A 58 4.54 8.53 9.67
CA VAL A 58 5.96 8.17 9.59
C VAL A 58 6.58 8.77 8.34
N LEU A 59 7.84 9.20 8.45
CA LEU A 59 8.66 9.55 7.30
C LEU A 59 9.44 8.29 6.93
N VAL A 60 9.15 7.73 5.76
CA VAL A 60 9.75 6.49 5.27
C VAL A 60 10.55 6.76 4.00
N ASN A 61 11.78 6.28 3.97
CA ASN A 61 12.61 6.30 2.76
C ASN A 61 12.32 5.02 1.96
N VAL A 62 11.47 5.15 0.95
CA VAL A 62 11.03 4.04 0.09
C VAL A 62 12.04 3.81 -1.04
N ASN A 63 12.19 2.57 -1.51
CA ASN A 63 12.95 2.27 -2.73
C ASN A 63 12.16 2.76 -3.95
N ILE A 64 12.74 3.65 -4.76
CA ILE A 64 12.01 4.22 -5.92
C ILE A 64 11.85 3.23 -7.08
N ASN A 65 12.64 2.15 -7.08
CA ASN A 65 12.60 1.16 -8.14
C ASN A 65 11.50 0.11 -7.93
N GLU A 66 10.94 0.03 -6.72
CA GLU A 66 9.91 -0.93 -6.33
C GLU A 66 8.53 -0.26 -6.20
N PRO A 67 7.43 -1.02 -6.40
CA PRO A 67 6.11 -0.56 -6.01
C PRO A 67 6.04 -0.17 -4.52
N LEU A 68 5.34 0.92 -4.23
CA LEU A 68 5.02 1.32 -2.86
C LEU A 68 4.18 0.23 -2.19
N VAL A 69 4.62 -0.18 -1.00
CA VAL A 69 3.92 -1.17 -0.19
C VAL A 69 2.59 -0.58 0.28
N GLN A 70 1.49 -1.28 0.03
CA GLN A 70 0.14 -0.77 0.32
C GLN A 70 -0.30 -0.99 1.77
N GLY A 71 0.43 -1.79 2.53
CA GLY A 71 0.09 -2.15 3.90
C GLY A 71 0.72 -3.47 4.31
N ARG A 72 0.39 -3.91 5.51
CA ARG A 72 0.79 -5.21 6.04
C ARG A 72 -0.29 -5.77 6.95
N PHE A 73 -0.29 -7.08 7.13
CA PHE A 73 -0.98 -7.70 8.25
C PHE A 73 -0.14 -7.54 9.52
N ASP A 74 -0.80 -7.17 10.61
CA ASP A 74 -0.21 -7.12 11.94
C ASP A 74 -1.10 -7.88 12.91
N ASN A 75 -0.49 -8.63 13.82
CA ASN A 75 -1.23 -9.47 14.75
C ASN A 75 -1.71 -8.64 15.94
N THR A 76 -2.96 -8.89 16.33
CA THR A 76 -3.59 -8.22 17.46
C THR A 76 -3.97 -9.20 18.55
N LEU A 77 -3.86 -8.77 19.81
CA LEU A 77 -4.19 -9.63 20.95
C LEU A 77 -5.68 -9.99 20.97
N SER A 78 -6.55 -9.10 20.49
CA SER A 78 -8.01 -9.28 20.57
C SER A 78 -8.66 -9.81 19.29
N ASN A 79 -8.13 -9.47 18.11
CA ASN A 79 -8.81 -9.68 16.84
C ASN A 79 -8.02 -10.56 15.86
N GLY A 80 -6.88 -11.13 16.27
CA GLY A 80 -5.99 -11.84 15.35
C GLY A 80 -5.35 -10.90 14.33
N ASP A 81 -5.08 -11.37 13.12
CA ASP A 81 -4.42 -10.55 12.10
C ASP A 81 -5.34 -9.45 11.55
N VAL A 82 -4.89 -8.21 11.62
CA VAL A 82 -5.57 -7.05 11.03
C VAL A 82 -4.75 -6.45 9.90
N TRP A 83 -5.42 -6.04 8.84
CA TRP A 83 -4.79 -5.30 7.76
C TRP A 83 -4.58 -3.84 8.15
N VAL A 84 -3.32 -3.39 8.16
CA VAL A 84 -2.93 -2.00 8.34
C VAL A 84 -2.54 -1.44 6.97
N ALA A 85 -3.43 -0.62 6.40
CA ALA A 85 -3.19 0.00 5.10
C ALA A 85 -2.30 1.24 5.24
N PHE A 86 -1.43 1.45 4.25
CA PHE A 86 -0.49 2.56 4.16
C PHE A 86 -1.03 3.61 3.20
N ARG A 87 -1.04 4.87 3.63
CA ARG A 87 -1.43 6.02 2.82
C ARG A 87 -0.26 6.98 2.71
N TYR A 88 0.35 7.03 1.54
CA TYR A 88 1.43 7.97 1.25
C TYR A 88 0.86 9.34 0.90
N ASN A 89 1.44 10.38 1.48
CA ASN A 89 1.07 11.77 1.24
C ASN A 89 2.11 12.44 0.35
N ASN A 90 1.68 13.45 -0.42
CA ASN A 90 2.54 14.24 -1.31
C ASN A 90 3.35 13.39 -2.31
N LEU A 91 2.70 12.37 -2.87
CA LEU A 91 3.29 11.58 -3.95
C LEU A 91 3.68 12.50 -5.13
N PRO A 92 4.84 12.27 -5.76
CA PRO A 92 5.27 13.07 -6.90
C PRO A 92 4.35 12.88 -8.10
N THR A 93 4.34 13.85 -9.02
CA THR A 93 3.51 13.81 -10.24
C THR A 93 3.77 12.57 -11.10
N LEU A 94 4.99 12.04 -11.07
CA LEU A 94 5.40 10.80 -11.71
C LEU A 94 5.08 9.57 -10.85
N PHE A 95 3.87 9.52 -10.28
CA PHE A 95 3.36 8.36 -9.58
C PHE A 95 2.32 7.63 -10.44
N CYS A 96 2.49 6.33 -10.54
CA CYS A 96 1.62 5.45 -11.29
C CYS A 96 0.69 4.69 -10.34
N SER A 97 -0.58 5.10 -10.29
CA SER A 97 -1.58 4.50 -9.41
C SER A 97 -1.95 3.06 -9.76
N ASN A 98 -1.73 2.62 -11.01
CA ASN A 98 -2.08 1.27 -11.45
C ASN A 98 -1.15 0.21 -10.84
N TYR A 99 0.13 0.55 -10.66
CA TYR A 99 1.17 -0.38 -10.20
C TYR A 99 1.88 0.12 -8.93
N ASN A 100 1.40 1.20 -8.32
CA ASN A 100 1.97 1.87 -7.16
C ASN A 100 3.46 2.25 -7.31
N ARG A 101 3.95 2.53 -8.51
CA ARG A 101 5.38 2.85 -8.73
C ARG A 101 5.64 4.35 -8.84
N LEU A 102 6.84 4.75 -8.44
CA LEU A 102 7.40 6.07 -8.66
C LEU A 102 8.21 6.08 -9.97
N GLY A 103 8.30 7.23 -10.62
CA GLY A 103 9.11 7.44 -11.83
C GLY A 103 8.35 7.28 -13.15
N ASP A 104 7.13 6.72 -13.12
CA ASP A 104 6.27 6.55 -14.29
C ASP A 104 4.98 7.37 -14.15
N THR A 105 4.49 7.96 -15.24
CA THR A 105 3.14 8.53 -15.27
C THR A 105 2.11 7.43 -15.45
N ARG A 106 0.86 7.66 -15.02
CA ARG A 106 -0.27 6.71 -15.23
C ARG A 106 -0.38 6.21 -16.67
N ASN A 107 -0.07 7.05 -17.67
CA ASN A 107 -0.20 6.72 -19.09
C ASN A 107 1.05 6.06 -19.68
N SER A 108 2.20 6.16 -19.02
CA SER A 108 3.49 5.59 -19.49
C SER A 108 3.91 4.35 -18.71
N CYS A 109 3.13 3.94 -17.71
CA CYS A 109 3.47 2.88 -16.79
C CYS A 109 3.26 1.50 -17.44
N GLN A 110 4.35 0.86 -17.86
CA GLN A 110 4.35 -0.47 -18.51
C GLN A 110 4.87 -1.57 -17.57
N PHE A 111 4.49 -1.53 -16.30
CA PHE A 111 4.92 -2.52 -15.31
C PHE A 111 3.82 -3.58 -15.06
N PRO A 112 4.13 -4.86 -14.81
CA PRO A 112 5.36 -5.51 -15.23
C PRO A 112 5.49 -5.38 -16.76
N PRO A 113 6.72 -5.32 -17.31
CA PRO A 113 6.91 -5.27 -18.75
C PRO A 113 6.12 -6.42 -19.39
N ALA A 114 5.45 -6.17 -20.52
CA ALA A 114 4.47 -7.08 -21.12
C ALA A 114 5.01 -8.51 -21.38
N ASN A 115 6.33 -8.67 -21.38
CA ASN A 115 7.04 -9.93 -21.59
C ASN A 115 7.34 -10.71 -20.28
N GLU A 116 6.99 -10.17 -19.11
CA GLU A 116 7.27 -10.78 -17.79
C GLU A 116 6.01 -11.21 -17.03
N LEU A 117 4.82 -11.12 -17.63
CA LEU A 117 3.59 -11.62 -17.00
C LEU A 117 3.67 -13.14 -16.80
N PRO A 118 3.71 -13.66 -15.56
CA PRO A 118 3.47 -15.08 -15.34
C PRO A 118 2.01 -15.39 -15.72
N ALA A 119 1.79 -16.52 -16.38
CA ALA A 119 0.54 -16.91 -17.05
C ALA A 119 -0.75 -16.95 -16.18
N ASN A 120 -0.70 -16.59 -14.90
CA ASN A 120 -1.77 -16.81 -13.93
C ASN A 120 -2.50 -15.55 -13.42
N HIS A 121 -2.27 -14.35 -13.98
CA HIS A 121 -2.97 -13.13 -13.51
C HIS A 121 -4.33 -12.84 -14.20
N GLN A 122 -4.86 -13.73 -15.03
CA GLN A 122 -6.20 -13.53 -15.65
C GLN A 122 -7.39 -13.83 -14.71
N ALA A 123 -7.18 -14.16 -13.43
CA ALA A 123 -8.28 -14.60 -12.57
C ALA A 123 -9.07 -13.49 -11.84
N ASN A 124 -8.55 -12.27 -11.68
CA ASN A 124 -9.24 -11.25 -10.86
C ASN A 124 -9.38 -9.90 -11.59
N ASN A 125 -10.26 -9.86 -12.58
CA ASN A 125 -10.78 -8.60 -13.10
C ASN A 125 -12.27 -8.52 -12.73
N PRO A 126 -12.69 -7.70 -11.74
CA PRO A 126 -14.09 -7.60 -11.32
C PRO A 126 -14.87 -6.69 -12.28
N THR A 127 -14.73 -6.94 -13.58
CA THR A 127 -15.48 -6.22 -14.61
C THR A 127 -15.74 -7.14 -15.79
N LYS A 128 -16.60 -8.14 -15.56
CA LYS A 128 -17.54 -8.66 -16.56
C LYS A 128 -18.55 -9.60 -15.90
N THR A 129 -19.81 -9.29 -16.16
CA THR A 129 -21.02 -10.12 -16.06
C THR A 129 -21.47 -10.57 -14.66
N LEU A 130 -22.42 -9.83 -14.08
CA LEU A 130 -23.53 -10.45 -13.36
C LEU A 130 -24.51 -10.98 -14.42
N PRO A 131 -24.78 -12.29 -14.51
CA PRO A 131 -25.99 -12.79 -15.14
C PRO A 131 -27.14 -12.70 -14.13
N ASP A 132 -28.26 -12.16 -14.61
CA ASP A 132 -29.53 -11.99 -13.94
C ASP A 132 -30.19 -13.37 -13.73
N GLU A 133 -29.92 -14.06 -12.62
CA GLU A 133 -30.63 -15.30 -12.25
C GLU A 133 -31.88 -14.96 -11.42
N ARG A 134 -32.85 -14.30 -12.06
CA ARG A 134 -34.26 -14.61 -11.79
C ARG A 134 -34.65 -15.81 -12.65
N ILE A 135 -35.26 -16.79 -12.00
CA ILE A 135 -36.03 -17.93 -12.58
C ILE A 135 -35.18 -19.18 -12.89
N GLN A 136 -35.08 -20.10 -11.92
CA GLN A 136 -35.56 -21.50 -12.02
C GLN A 136 -35.05 -22.36 -10.85
N ASN A 137 -35.91 -22.65 -9.87
CA ASN A 137 -36.27 -24.05 -9.56
C ASN A 137 -37.30 -24.11 -8.43
N ARG A 138 -38.57 -24.17 -8.86
CA ARG A 138 -39.63 -24.84 -8.12
C ARG A 138 -39.47 -26.36 -8.33
N GLN A 139 -39.58 -27.11 -7.22
CA GLN A 139 -40.01 -28.52 -7.09
C GLN A 139 -39.03 -29.58 -7.64
N LEU A 140 -38.78 -30.75 -7.01
CA LEU A 140 -39.58 -31.63 -6.15
C LEU A 140 -38.69 -32.35 -5.09
N ILE A 141 -39.11 -32.47 -3.82
CA ILE A 141 -39.78 -33.63 -3.15
C ILE A 141 -38.89 -34.89 -2.98
N LEU A 142 -38.54 -35.20 -1.72
CA LEU A 142 -39.09 -36.32 -0.92
C LEU A 142 -39.02 -35.96 0.57
#